data_AF-A0A849Y159-F1
#
_entry.id   AF-A0A849Y159-F1
#
_cell.length_a   1.000
_cell.length_b   1.000
_cell.length_c   1.000
_cell.angle_alpha   90.00
_cell.angle_beta   90.00
_cell.angle_gamma   90.00
#
_symmetry.space_group_name_H-M   'P 1'
#
loop_
_entity.id
_entity.type
_entity.pdbx_description
1 polymer ?
#
loop_
_entity_poly.entity_id
_entity_poly.type
_entity_poly.pdbx_seq_one_letter_code
_entity_poly.pdbx_strand_id
1 'polypeptide(L)'
;APSAPTPASAAGPARALDLTLDVKVDALKIRDFRLTDLVFPLRIQGDVFDLPDARAALDGAPVSATVRTEKGAGGGPAPFRFEAKGENLALGPLVDAFAPTLRGQIGGALTLRAYGNGRGLSREALEQNLSGHLEIAVRGAHLEKTAKLHNALAQLGALLESPEIAVSTIDDLDGSAKIGAGRLTTDNFHAKGSALEASLRGEVFSDQRLAMEAAIKMKRSAMGKSSLLAPIVQAASAEQGDWIRIPGGAKVTGTLDAPEIAVDKSKFARDTLINTGVNFLKQMLQKPDPAASTNAPPSAAPPARQENPVQNLLDLFKKK
;
A
#
# COMPACT_ATOMS: atom_id res chain seq x y z
N ALA A 1 58.04 -52.02 19.01
CA ALA A 1 56.86 -52.50 18.28
C ALA A 1 55.78 -51.43 18.37
N PRO A 2 55.22 -50.96 17.24
CA PRO A 2 54.20 -49.91 17.23
C PRO A 2 52.84 -50.49 17.60
N SER A 3 52.13 -49.84 18.52
CA SER A 3 50.72 -50.11 18.81
C SER A 3 49.85 -49.46 17.73
N ALA A 4 49.10 -50.29 16.99
CA ALA A 4 48.19 -49.88 15.93
C ALA A 4 47.03 -49.03 16.47
N PRO A 5 46.58 -47.98 15.76
CA PRO A 5 45.38 -47.23 16.11
C PRO A 5 44.12 -48.07 15.83
N THR A 6 43.22 -48.09 16.82
CA THR A 6 41.87 -48.66 16.73
C THR A 6 41.10 -48.05 15.56
N PRO A 7 40.47 -48.83 14.66
CA PRO A 7 39.69 -48.27 13.56
C PRO A 7 38.45 -47.55 14.09
N ALA A 8 38.29 -46.29 13.68
CA ALA A 8 37.08 -45.52 13.90
C ALA A 8 35.88 -46.24 13.27
N SER A 9 34.84 -46.46 14.07
CA SER A 9 33.56 -47.00 13.62
C SER A 9 32.99 -46.12 12.50
N ALA A 10 32.96 -46.65 11.28
CA ALA A 10 32.32 -45.99 10.15
C ALA A 10 30.81 -45.93 10.44
N ALA A 11 30.30 -44.71 10.65
CA ALA A 11 28.87 -44.45 10.63
C ALA A 11 28.32 -44.93 9.29
N GLY A 12 27.47 -45.96 9.32
CA GLY A 12 26.74 -46.42 8.13
C GLY A 12 25.94 -45.27 7.50
N PRO A 13 25.60 -45.35 6.21
CA PRO A 13 24.88 -44.29 5.53
C PRO A 13 23.57 -44.01 6.27
N ALA A 14 23.36 -42.75 6.66
CA ALA A 14 22.12 -42.30 7.25
C ALA A 14 20.97 -42.69 6.30
N ARG A 15 20.06 -43.55 6.78
CA ARG A 15 18.94 -44.04 6.00
C ARG A 15 18.06 -42.84 5.64
N ALA A 16 17.75 -42.65 4.35
CA ALA A 16 16.80 -41.64 3.92
C ALA A 16 15.46 -41.88 4.65
N LEU A 17 14.94 -40.84 5.30
CA LEU A 17 13.69 -40.90 6.03
C LEU A 17 12.55 -40.60 5.06
N ASP A 18 11.71 -41.60 4.80
CA ASP A 18 10.47 -41.43 4.06
C ASP A 18 9.30 -41.56 5.03
N LEU A 19 8.58 -40.47 5.26
CA LEU A 19 7.52 -40.36 6.26
C LEU A 19 6.37 -39.52 5.71
N THR A 20 5.15 -40.02 5.83
CA THR A 20 3.93 -39.25 5.56
C THR A 20 3.13 -39.21 6.84
N LEU A 21 2.80 -38.02 7.34
CA LEU A 21 1.87 -37.83 8.46
C LEU A 21 0.74 -36.93 8.05
N ASP A 22 -0.48 -37.32 8.39
CA ASP A 22 -1.66 -36.47 8.33
C ASP A 22 -2.02 -36.06 9.75
N VAL A 23 -1.66 -34.83 10.12
CA VAL A 23 -2.01 -34.29 11.45
C VAL A 23 -3.31 -33.51 11.33
N LYS A 24 -4.28 -33.88 12.17
CA LYS A 24 -5.54 -33.14 12.33
C LYS A 24 -5.65 -32.62 13.75
N VAL A 25 -5.90 -31.32 13.89
CA VAL A 25 -6.13 -30.68 15.19
C VAL A 25 -7.42 -29.89 15.12
N ASP A 26 -8.40 -30.27 15.94
CA ASP A 26 -9.74 -29.66 15.92
C ASP A 26 -9.70 -28.18 16.30
N ALA A 27 -8.91 -27.82 17.31
CA ALA A 27 -8.73 -26.45 17.73
C ALA A 27 -7.37 -26.22 18.39
N LEU A 28 -6.69 -25.16 17.98
CA LEU A 28 -5.48 -24.65 18.59
C LEU A 28 -5.67 -23.16 18.88
N LYS A 29 -5.54 -22.77 20.15
CA LYS A 29 -5.56 -21.36 20.54
C LYS A 29 -4.13 -20.80 20.52
N ILE A 30 -3.92 -19.75 19.73
CA ILE A 30 -2.64 -19.03 19.66
C ILE A 30 -2.89 -17.58 20.05
N ARG A 31 -2.40 -17.18 21.21
CA ARG A 31 -2.64 -15.83 21.78
C ARG A 31 -4.14 -15.48 21.77
N ASP A 32 -4.52 -14.46 21.01
CA ASP A 32 -5.87 -13.90 20.95
C ASP A 32 -6.73 -14.46 19.81
N PHE A 33 -6.21 -15.40 19.00
CA PHE A 33 -6.96 -16.03 17.90
C PHE A 33 -6.99 -17.56 18.00
N ARG A 34 -7.98 -18.17 17.36
CA ARG A 34 -8.21 -19.62 17.34
C ARG A 34 -8.03 -20.15 15.92
N LEU A 35 -7.20 -21.16 15.77
CA LEU A 35 -7.19 -22.01 14.59
C LEU A 35 -8.12 -23.19 14.84
N THR A 36 -9.05 -23.45 13.93
CA THR A 36 -9.85 -24.67 13.92
C THR A 36 -9.63 -25.46 12.65
N ASP A 37 -10.00 -26.74 12.68
CA ASP A 37 -9.99 -27.61 11.50
C ASP A 37 -8.60 -27.67 10.83
N LEU A 38 -7.55 -27.67 11.65
CA LEU A 38 -6.17 -27.70 11.16
C LEU A 38 -5.91 -29.05 10.53
N VAL A 39 -5.63 -29.05 9.23
CA VAL A 39 -5.18 -30.21 8.46
C VAL A 39 -3.76 -29.91 7.98
N PHE A 40 -2.80 -30.74 8.41
CA PHE A 40 -1.38 -30.55 8.16
C PHE A 40 -0.78 -31.84 7.58
N PRO A 41 -0.83 -32.04 6.24
CA PRO A 41 -0.26 -33.20 5.58
C PRO A 41 1.24 -32.98 5.41
N LEU A 42 2.07 -33.61 6.25
CA LEU A 42 3.52 -33.53 6.17
C LEU A 42 4.09 -34.73 5.41
N ARG A 43 4.90 -34.46 4.40
CA ARG A 43 5.68 -35.46 3.66
C ARG A 43 7.16 -35.17 3.83
N ILE A 44 7.91 -36.17 4.27
CA ILE A 44 9.36 -36.14 4.32
C ILE A 44 9.84 -37.22 3.38
N GLN A 45 10.67 -36.86 2.39
CA GLN A 45 11.25 -37.79 1.44
C GLN A 45 12.76 -37.53 1.34
N GLY A 46 13.54 -38.33 2.06
CA GLY A 46 14.98 -38.11 2.22
C GLY A 46 15.28 -36.74 2.84
N ASP A 47 15.82 -35.83 2.02
CA ASP A 47 16.19 -34.46 2.41
C ASP A 47 15.12 -33.41 2.08
N VAL A 48 13.96 -33.83 1.54
CA VAL A 48 12.85 -32.95 1.16
C VAL A 48 11.76 -32.99 2.23
N PHE A 49 11.36 -31.82 2.71
CA PHE A 49 10.21 -31.61 3.57
C PHE A 49 9.15 -30.86 2.78
N ASP A 50 7.98 -31.46 2.62
CA ASP A 50 6.89 -30.95 1.81
C ASP A 50 5.59 -30.91 2.62
N LEU A 51 4.96 -29.75 2.60
CA LEU A 51 3.68 -29.44 3.19
C LEU A 51 2.80 -28.94 2.04
N PRO A 52 2.23 -29.84 1.22
CA PRO A 52 1.61 -29.47 -0.05
C PRO A 52 0.34 -28.62 0.12
N ASP A 53 -0.41 -28.80 1.21
CA ASP A 53 -1.75 -28.24 1.36
C ASP A 53 -2.18 -28.19 2.83
N ALA A 54 -1.49 -27.41 3.64
CA ALA A 54 -1.93 -27.14 5.00
C ALA A 54 -3.14 -26.19 4.97
N ARG A 55 -4.20 -26.54 5.71
CA ARG A 55 -5.44 -25.76 5.78
C ARG A 55 -5.88 -25.60 7.22
N ALA A 56 -6.48 -24.46 7.54
CA ALA A 56 -7.15 -24.22 8.80
C ALA A 56 -8.21 -23.12 8.64
N ALA A 57 -9.01 -22.91 9.67
CA ALA A 57 -9.83 -21.71 9.81
C ALA A 57 -9.29 -20.86 10.97
N LEU A 58 -8.87 -19.64 10.65
CA LEU A 58 -8.44 -18.62 11.62
C LEU A 58 -9.65 -17.78 12.03
N ASP A 59 -10.13 -17.97 13.26
CA ASP A 59 -11.36 -17.37 13.78
C ASP A 59 -12.56 -17.54 12.82
N GLY A 60 -12.65 -18.72 12.20
CA GLY A 60 -13.69 -19.08 11.23
C GLY A 60 -13.39 -18.69 9.77
N ALA A 61 -12.33 -17.93 9.51
CA ALA A 61 -11.93 -17.52 8.16
C ALA A 61 -10.88 -18.48 7.55
N PRO A 62 -11.02 -18.92 6.29
CA PRO A 62 -10.14 -19.94 5.72
C PRO A 62 -8.72 -19.41 5.48
N VAL A 63 -7.74 -20.23 5.87
CA VAL A 63 -6.32 -20.04 5.55
C VAL A 63 -5.73 -21.31 4.96
N SER A 64 -4.82 -21.15 4.01
CA SER A 64 -4.07 -22.26 3.42
C SER A 64 -2.62 -21.89 3.21
N ALA A 65 -1.73 -22.86 3.38
CA ALA A 65 -0.31 -22.71 3.11
C ALA A 65 0.29 -23.95 2.45
N THR A 66 1.18 -23.71 1.51
CA THR A 66 2.06 -24.72 0.92
C THR A 66 3.49 -24.34 1.27
N VAL A 67 4.28 -25.29 1.77
CA VAL A 67 5.69 -25.06 2.08
C VAL A 67 6.50 -26.26 1.61
N ARG A 68 7.57 -26.00 0.87
CA ARG A 68 8.55 -27.04 0.53
C ARG A 68 9.95 -26.54 0.84
N THR A 69 10.71 -27.33 1.58
CA THR A 69 12.11 -27.04 1.91
C THR A 69 12.96 -28.28 1.72
N GLU A 70 14.23 -28.07 1.42
CA GLU A 70 15.19 -29.14 1.18
C GLU A 70 16.45 -28.87 2.00
N LYS A 71 17.19 -29.90 2.37
CA LYS A 71 18.44 -29.73 3.11
C LYS A 71 19.40 -28.83 2.34
N GLY A 72 20.02 -27.87 3.03
CA GLY A 72 21.01 -26.99 2.44
C GLY A 72 22.30 -27.74 2.06
N ALA A 73 22.83 -27.44 0.86
CA ALA A 73 24.11 -27.99 0.42
C ALA A 73 25.24 -27.59 1.38
N GLY A 74 26.08 -28.55 1.78
CA GLY A 74 27.28 -28.31 2.59
C GLY A 74 27.02 -27.74 4.00
N GLY A 75 25.82 -27.93 4.57
CA GLY A 75 25.44 -27.36 5.87
C GLY A 75 25.03 -25.89 5.81
N GLY A 76 24.92 -25.30 4.62
CA GLY A 76 24.42 -23.94 4.43
C GLY A 76 22.91 -23.80 4.63
N PRO A 77 22.36 -22.58 4.53
CA PRO A 77 20.93 -22.34 4.72
C PRO A 77 20.07 -23.13 3.72
N ALA A 78 19.06 -23.81 4.25
CA ALA A 78 18.10 -24.62 3.51
C ALA A 78 17.26 -23.75 2.56
N PRO A 79 17.19 -24.05 1.25
CA PRO A 79 16.23 -23.39 0.38
C PRO A 79 14.80 -23.75 0.78
N PHE A 80 13.88 -22.81 0.59
CA PHE A 80 12.47 -23.03 0.78
C PHE A 80 11.66 -22.31 -0.30
N ARG A 81 10.46 -22.82 -0.54
CA ARG A 81 9.40 -22.20 -1.31
C ARG A 81 8.12 -22.23 -0.50
N PHE A 82 7.33 -21.18 -0.60
CA PHE A 82 6.06 -21.11 0.09
C PHE A 82 5.00 -20.41 -0.75
N GLU A 83 3.76 -20.75 -0.44
CA GLU A 83 2.56 -20.05 -0.85
C GLU A 83 1.63 -20.00 0.37
N ALA A 84 1.01 -18.85 0.62
CA ALA A 84 0.08 -18.65 1.71
C ALA A 84 -1.09 -17.81 1.22
N LYS A 85 -2.30 -18.20 1.63
CA LYS A 85 -3.54 -17.49 1.31
C LYS A 85 -4.41 -17.41 2.55
N GLY A 86 -5.09 -16.28 2.69
CA GLY A 86 -6.15 -16.10 3.67
C GLY A 86 -7.20 -15.16 3.12
N GLU A 87 -8.46 -15.47 3.36
CA GLU A 87 -9.58 -14.71 2.82
C GLU A 87 -10.50 -14.26 3.95
N ASN A 88 -10.86 -12.97 3.96
CA ASN A 88 -11.75 -12.38 4.95
C ASN A 88 -11.31 -12.62 6.42
N LEU A 89 -9.99 -12.56 6.67
CA LEU A 89 -9.43 -12.69 8.01
C LEU A 89 -9.79 -11.47 8.84
N ALA A 90 -10.25 -11.67 10.08
CA ALA A 90 -10.51 -10.56 10.99
C ALA A 90 -9.18 -9.87 11.35
N LEU A 91 -9.01 -8.62 10.94
CA LEU A 91 -7.75 -7.89 11.13
C LEU A 91 -7.52 -7.51 12.60
N GLY A 92 -8.59 -7.21 13.34
CA GLY A 92 -8.51 -6.81 14.76
C GLY A 92 -7.75 -7.82 15.64
N PRO A 93 -8.16 -9.11 15.71
CA PRO A 93 -7.46 -10.13 16.48
C PRO A 93 -5.98 -10.31 16.06
N LEU A 94 -5.69 -10.19 14.77
CA LEU A 94 -4.32 -10.27 14.25
C LEU A 94 -3.48 -9.08 14.73
N VAL A 95 -3.99 -7.86 14.62
CA VAL A 95 -3.32 -6.65 15.08
C VAL A 95 -3.12 -6.69 16.59
N ASP A 96 -4.14 -7.08 17.35
CA ASP A 96 -4.08 -7.19 18.81
C ASP A 96 -2.98 -8.19 19.26
N ALA A 97 -2.81 -9.29 18.51
CA ALA A 97 -1.81 -10.31 18.80
C ALA A 97 -0.37 -9.91 18.42
N PHE A 98 -0.17 -9.19 17.31
CA PHE A 98 1.18 -8.92 16.76
C PHE A 98 1.64 -7.47 16.92
N ALA A 99 0.72 -6.53 17.14
CA ALA A 99 0.97 -5.11 17.36
C ALA A 99 0.11 -4.60 18.53
N PRO A 100 0.43 -5.00 19.78
CA PRO A 100 -0.41 -4.70 20.95
C PRO A 100 -0.57 -3.21 21.23
N THR A 101 0.30 -2.35 20.70
CA THR A 101 0.20 -0.89 20.76
C THR A 101 -0.95 -0.33 19.93
N LEU A 102 -1.45 -1.09 18.96
CA LEU A 102 -2.58 -0.75 18.07
C LEU A 102 -3.87 -1.46 18.49
N ARG A 103 -3.89 -2.07 19.68
CA ARG A 103 -5.00 -2.89 20.15
C ARG A 103 -6.32 -2.12 20.10
N GLY A 104 -7.33 -2.69 19.44
CA GLY A 104 -8.66 -2.09 19.29
C GLY A 104 -8.74 -0.82 18.43
N GLN A 105 -7.64 -0.40 17.80
CA GLN A 105 -7.62 0.78 16.91
C GLN A 105 -7.91 0.40 15.46
N ILE A 106 -7.52 -0.80 15.03
CA ILE A 106 -7.64 -1.26 13.64
C ILE A 106 -8.62 -2.43 13.59
N GLY A 107 -9.58 -2.34 12.68
CA GLY A 107 -10.56 -3.40 12.44
C GLY A 107 -10.54 -3.88 10.99
N GLY A 108 -11.65 -4.47 10.54
CA GLY A 108 -11.87 -4.81 9.14
C GLY A 108 -11.48 -6.24 8.75
N ALA A 109 -11.61 -6.50 7.46
CA ALA A 109 -11.35 -7.79 6.84
C ALA A 109 -10.08 -7.73 5.98
N LEU A 110 -9.18 -8.70 6.18
CA LEU A 110 -7.94 -8.87 5.45
C LEU A 110 -8.04 -10.06 4.49
N THR A 111 -7.73 -9.84 3.23
CA THR A 111 -7.42 -10.87 2.25
C THR A 111 -5.95 -10.76 1.88
N LEU A 112 -5.26 -11.89 1.91
CA LEU A 112 -3.81 -11.98 1.74
C LEU A 112 -3.47 -13.11 0.79
N ARG A 113 -2.57 -12.87 -0.15
CA ARG A 113 -1.90 -13.91 -0.92
C ARG A 113 -0.41 -13.61 -0.96
N ALA A 114 0.41 -14.55 -0.56
CA ALA A 114 1.85 -14.42 -0.57
C ALA A 114 2.46 -15.67 -1.17
N TYR A 115 3.47 -15.51 -2.02
CA TYR A 115 4.26 -16.63 -2.51
C TYR A 115 5.68 -16.20 -2.72
N GLY A 116 6.61 -17.14 -2.58
CA GLY A 116 8.01 -16.83 -2.77
C GLY A 116 8.93 -17.98 -2.48
N ASN A 117 10.20 -17.65 -2.49
CA ASN A 117 11.29 -18.55 -2.26
C ASN A 117 12.39 -17.84 -1.49
N GLY A 118 13.21 -18.59 -0.79
CA GLY A 118 14.37 -18.04 -0.10
C GLY A 118 15.31 -19.12 0.38
N ARG A 119 16.29 -18.71 1.19
CA ARG A 119 17.26 -19.60 1.81
C ARG A 119 17.45 -19.22 3.26
N GLY A 120 17.26 -20.18 4.16
CA GLY A 120 17.33 -19.97 5.61
C GLY A 120 16.10 -19.27 6.18
N LEU A 121 15.81 -19.55 7.45
CA LEU A 121 14.66 -18.98 8.17
C LEU A 121 15.08 -17.93 9.22
N SER A 122 16.38 -17.64 9.35
CA SER A 122 16.82 -16.55 10.23
C SER A 122 16.46 -15.19 9.61
N ARG A 123 16.33 -14.17 10.45
CA ARG A 123 15.98 -12.82 10.00
C ARG A 123 16.95 -12.32 8.93
N GLU A 124 18.25 -12.44 9.19
CA GLU A 124 19.31 -11.98 8.28
C GLU A 124 19.26 -12.73 6.95
N ALA A 125 19.01 -14.04 7.01
CA ALA A 125 18.90 -14.88 5.83
C ALA A 125 17.64 -14.54 5.01
N LEU A 126 16.51 -14.28 5.67
CA LEU A 126 15.28 -13.83 5.02
C LEU A 126 15.47 -12.45 4.39
N GLU A 127 16.04 -11.49 5.10
CA GLU A 127 16.29 -10.14 4.56
C GLU A 127 17.16 -10.21 3.29
N GLN A 128 18.18 -11.08 3.26
CA GLN A 128 19.08 -11.19 2.12
C GLN A 128 18.56 -12.06 0.98
N ASN A 129 17.86 -13.16 1.29
CA ASN A 129 17.58 -14.24 0.34
C ASN A 129 16.10 -14.44 0.02
N LEU A 130 15.18 -13.79 0.73
CA LEU A 130 13.75 -13.88 0.43
C LEU A 130 13.44 -13.09 -0.85
N SER A 131 12.80 -13.77 -1.80
CA SER A 131 12.19 -13.15 -2.97
C SER A 131 10.78 -13.68 -3.16
N GLY A 132 9.81 -12.83 -3.46
CA GLY A 132 8.43 -13.26 -3.57
C GLY A 132 7.50 -12.14 -3.98
N HIS A 133 6.20 -12.42 -3.99
CA HIS A 133 5.16 -11.46 -4.25
C HIS A 133 4.11 -11.54 -3.14
N LEU A 134 3.51 -10.39 -2.86
CA LEU A 134 2.52 -10.17 -1.84
C LEU A 134 1.35 -9.43 -2.48
N GLU A 135 0.14 -9.94 -2.30
CA GLU A 135 -1.11 -9.25 -2.62
C GLU A 135 -1.88 -9.10 -1.32
N ILE A 136 -2.38 -7.91 -1.09
CA ILE A 136 -3.11 -7.57 0.12
C ILE A 136 -4.35 -6.76 -0.25
N ALA A 137 -5.46 -7.07 0.42
CA ALA A 137 -6.65 -6.23 0.41
C ALA A 137 -7.21 -6.17 1.83
N VAL A 138 -7.45 -4.97 2.32
CA VAL A 138 -8.05 -4.66 3.60
C VAL A 138 -9.31 -3.86 3.33
N ARG A 139 -10.43 -4.26 3.94
CA ARG A 139 -11.73 -3.60 3.80
C ARG A 139 -12.29 -3.20 5.15
N GLY A 140 -12.81 -1.99 5.25
CA GLY A 140 -13.46 -1.46 6.46
C GLY A 140 -12.54 -1.38 7.68
N ALA A 141 -11.27 -1.02 7.49
CA ALA A 141 -10.28 -1.03 8.58
C ALA A 141 -10.35 0.18 9.53
N HIS A 142 -10.96 1.29 9.10
CA HIS A 142 -11.06 2.53 9.89
C HIS A 142 -9.71 2.99 10.44
N LEU A 143 -8.71 3.05 9.56
CA LEU A 143 -7.30 3.29 9.93
C LEU A 143 -7.06 4.70 10.50
N GLU A 144 -7.99 5.63 10.28
CA GLU A 144 -7.96 6.98 10.84
C GLU A 144 -8.00 7.01 12.38
N LYS A 145 -8.40 5.90 13.01
CA LYS A 145 -8.35 5.76 14.48
C LYS A 145 -6.93 5.68 15.03
N THR A 146 -5.94 5.43 14.16
CA THR A 146 -4.54 5.50 14.57
C THR A 146 -4.10 6.96 14.64
N ALA A 147 -3.53 7.37 15.78
CA ALA A 147 -3.10 8.76 16.00
C ALA A 147 -2.15 9.26 14.90
N LYS A 148 -1.32 8.36 14.35
CA LYS A 148 -0.34 8.66 13.30
C LYS A 148 -1.03 9.05 11.99
N LEU A 149 -1.96 8.22 11.51
CA LEU A 149 -2.67 8.51 10.27
C LEU A 149 -3.62 9.70 10.45
N HIS A 150 -4.27 9.82 11.60
CA HIS A 150 -5.06 11.00 11.94
C HIS A 150 -4.24 12.30 11.83
N ASN A 151 -3.05 12.32 12.43
CA ASN A 151 -2.16 13.49 12.37
C ASN A 151 -1.68 13.78 10.95
N ALA A 152 -1.34 12.75 10.18
CA ALA A 152 -0.93 12.89 8.79
C ALA A 152 -2.06 13.48 7.92
N LEU A 153 -3.31 13.02 8.11
CA LEU A 153 -4.49 13.56 7.44
C LEU A 153 -4.80 15.00 7.87
N ALA A 154 -4.64 15.32 9.16
CA ALA A 154 -4.80 16.68 9.67
C ALA A 154 -3.77 17.64 9.07
N GLN A 155 -2.50 17.23 8.98
CA GLN A 155 -1.43 18.00 8.34
C GLN A 155 -1.71 18.22 6.85
N LEU A 156 -2.14 17.16 6.14
CA LEU A 156 -2.49 17.25 4.73
C LEU A 156 -3.71 18.15 4.51
N GLY A 157 -4.72 18.06 5.38
CA GLY A 157 -5.90 18.93 5.36
C GLY A 157 -5.54 20.39 5.60
N ALA A 158 -4.64 20.68 6.55
CA ALA A 158 -4.14 22.03 6.77
C ALA A 158 -3.35 22.56 5.57
N LEU A 159 -2.48 21.72 4.97
CA LEU A 159 -1.68 22.09 3.81
C LEU A 159 -2.52 22.39 2.56
N LEU A 160 -3.62 21.66 2.39
CA LEU A 160 -4.54 21.81 1.26
C LEU A 160 -5.73 22.72 1.56
N GLU A 161 -5.77 23.36 2.73
CA GLU A 161 -6.90 24.18 3.22
C GLU A 161 -8.25 23.44 3.12
N SER A 162 -8.24 22.12 3.36
CA SER A 162 -9.42 21.25 3.27
C SER A 162 -9.71 20.56 4.61
N PRO A 163 -10.74 21.02 5.36
CA PRO A 163 -11.13 20.37 6.61
C PRO A 163 -11.72 18.96 6.39
N GLU A 164 -12.23 18.65 5.20
CA GLU A 164 -12.77 17.32 4.88
C GLU A 164 -11.68 16.25 4.80
N ILE A 165 -10.45 16.60 4.41
CA ILE A 165 -9.31 15.66 4.44
C ILE A 165 -8.92 15.36 5.88
N ALA A 166 -8.90 16.38 6.75
CA ALA A 166 -8.47 16.25 8.14
C ALA A 166 -9.32 15.24 8.93
N VAL A 167 -10.57 15.03 8.51
CA VAL A 167 -11.51 14.08 9.12
C VAL A 167 -11.84 12.89 8.20
N SER A 168 -11.09 12.70 7.11
CA SER A 168 -11.32 11.57 6.20
C SER A 168 -11.06 10.26 6.94
N THR A 169 -11.94 9.28 6.71
CA THR A 169 -11.65 7.89 7.08
C THR A 169 -10.70 7.30 6.05
N ILE A 170 -9.99 6.23 6.41
CA ILE A 170 -9.28 5.37 5.45
C ILE A 170 -9.73 3.94 5.73
N ASP A 171 -10.65 3.48 4.92
CA ASP A 171 -11.39 2.24 5.16
C ASP A 171 -10.81 1.07 4.36
N ASP A 172 -10.34 1.35 3.15
CA ASP A 172 -9.89 0.33 2.22
C ASP A 172 -8.43 0.53 1.84
N LEU A 173 -7.66 -0.56 1.85
CA LEU A 173 -6.31 -0.63 1.31
C LEU A 173 -6.23 -1.82 0.37
N ASP A 174 -5.66 -1.70 -0.81
CA ASP A 174 -5.35 -2.87 -1.63
C ASP A 174 -4.12 -2.65 -2.50
N GLY A 175 -3.48 -3.73 -2.91
CA GLY A 175 -2.37 -3.66 -3.83
C GLY A 175 -1.50 -4.89 -3.83
N SER A 176 -0.40 -4.78 -4.58
CA SER A 176 0.61 -5.83 -4.66
C SER A 176 2.01 -5.28 -4.43
N ALA A 177 2.88 -6.09 -3.86
CA ALA A 177 4.29 -5.77 -3.65
C ALA A 177 5.18 -6.95 -4.03
N LYS A 178 6.35 -6.63 -4.57
CA LYS A 178 7.45 -7.58 -4.74
C LYS A 178 8.33 -7.54 -3.50
N ILE A 179 8.63 -8.71 -2.95
CA ILE A 179 9.54 -8.91 -1.84
C ILE A 179 10.90 -9.24 -2.43
N GLY A 180 11.96 -8.58 -1.97
CA GLY A 180 13.32 -8.89 -2.40
C GLY A 180 14.36 -7.99 -1.74
N ALA A 181 15.53 -8.54 -1.40
CA ALA A 181 16.67 -7.78 -0.89
C ALA A 181 16.32 -6.84 0.29
N GLY A 182 15.55 -7.36 1.26
CA GLY A 182 15.18 -6.64 2.48
C GLY A 182 14.17 -5.52 2.27
N ARG A 183 13.44 -5.51 1.16
CA ARG A 183 12.41 -4.49 0.87
C ARG A 183 11.17 -5.06 0.18
N LEU A 184 10.10 -4.30 0.29
CA LEU A 184 8.85 -4.44 -0.43
C LEU A 184 8.76 -3.32 -1.46
N THR A 185 8.69 -3.65 -2.74
CA THR A 185 8.52 -2.68 -3.83
C THR A 185 7.11 -2.78 -4.40
N THR A 186 6.39 -1.68 -4.49
CA THR A 186 5.03 -1.64 -5.03
C THR A 186 4.86 -0.55 -6.08
N ASP A 187 4.01 -0.81 -7.07
CA ASP A 187 3.65 0.15 -8.13
C ASP A 187 2.15 0.47 -8.16
N ASN A 188 1.34 -0.24 -7.37
CA ASN A 188 -0.12 -0.29 -7.46
C ASN A 188 -0.77 -0.47 -6.08
N PHE A 189 -0.21 0.16 -5.05
CA PHE A 189 -0.85 0.18 -3.75
C PHE A 189 -1.86 1.33 -3.72
N HIS A 190 -3.05 1.08 -3.20
CA HIS A 190 -4.16 2.01 -3.19
C HIS A 190 -4.72 2.11 -1.77
N ALA A 191 -4.90 3.34 -1.30
CA ALA A 191 -5.60 3.65 -0.07
C ALA A 191 -6.82 4.49 -0.40
N LYS A 192 -7.98 4.08 0.10
CA LYS A 192 -9.26 4.74 -0.17
C LYS A 192 -9.98 5.11 1.12
N GLY A 193 -10.43 6.34 1.16
CA GLY A 193 -11.15 6.95 2.25
C GLY A 193 -12.44 7.62 1.83
N SER A 194 -13.08 8.30 2.77
CA SER A 194 -14.34 9.02 2.53
C SER A 194 -14.18 10.29 1.67
N ALA A 195 -13.05 10.98 1.78
CA ALA A 195 -12.76 12.22 1.04
C ALA A 195 -11.47 12.16 0.21
N LEU A 196 -10.64 11.14 0.43
CA LEU A 196 -9.30 11.02 -0.13
C LEU A 196 -9.07 9.62 -0.73
N GLU A 197 -8.45 9.56 -1.91
CA GLU A 197 -7.85 8.36 -2.48
C GLU A 197 -6.36 8.62 -2.74
N ALA A 198 -5.50 7.69 -2.37
CA ALA A 198 -4.07 7.77 -2.62
C ALA A 198 -3.60 6.50 -3.35
N SER A 199 -3.01 6.69 -4.53
CA SER A 199 -2.25 5.64 -5.20
C SER A 199 -0.78 5.80 -4.86
N LEU A 200 -0.21 4.77 -4.25
CA LEU A 200 1.13 4.72 -3.67
C LEU A 200 2.04 3.82 -4.52
N ARG A 201 3.23 4.31 -4.82
CA ARG A 201 4.31 3.59 -5.50
C ARG A 201 5.62 3.84 -4.77
N GLY A 202 6.45 2.83 -4.61
CA GLY A 202 7.78 2.98 -4.03
C GLY A 202 8.20 1.78 -3.21
N GLU A 203 8.98 2.03 -2.17
CA GLU A 203 9.64 1.00 -1.38
C GLU A 203 9.36 1.15 0.13
N VAL A 204 9.16 0.01 0.78
CA VAL A 204 9.17 -0.13 2.24
C VAL A 204 10.33 -1.06 2.60
N PHE A 205 11.23 -0.59 3.45
CA PHE A 205 12.42 -1.34 3.87
C PHE A 205 12.11 -2.21 5.09
N SER A 206 12.88 -3.27 5.31
CA SER A 206 12.73 -4.18 6.47
C SER A 206 12.96 -3.49 7.82
N ASP A 207 13.71 -2.39 7.82
CA ASP A 207 13.91 -1.49 8.96
C ASP A 207 12.77 -0.46 9.13
N GLN A 208 11.65 -0.67 8.43
CA GLN A 208 10.44 0.15 8.44
C GLN A 208 10.58 1.54 7.81
N ARG A 209 11.69 1.85 7.13
CA ARG A 209 11.79 3.09 6.36
C ARG A 209 10.84 3.09 5.16
N LEU A 210 10.37 4.28 4.81
CA LEU A 210 9.47 4.53 3.70
C LEU A 210 10.14 5.40 2.63
N ALA A 211 9.97 5.04 1.38
CA ALA A 211 10.31 5.87 0.23
C ALA A 211 9.21 5.71 -0.84
N MET A 212 8.11 6.45 -0.66
CA MET A 212 6.92 6.32 -1.48
C MET A 212 6.56 7.63 -2.17
N GLU A 213 5.98 7.52 -3.36
CA GLU A 213 5.28 8.59 -4.05
C GLU A 213 3.77 8.30 -4.03
N ALA A 214 3.00 9.32 -3.69
CA ALA A 214 1.55 9.28 -3.59
C ALA A 214 0.92 10.17 -4.67
N ALA A 215 0.15 9.58 -5.57
CA ALA A 215 -0.79 10.30 -6.41
C ALA A 215 -2.13 10.41 -5.69
N ILE A 216 -2.54 11.65 -5.41
CA ILE A 216 -3.73 11.91 -4.59
C ILE A 216 -4.91 12.28 -5.48
N LYS A 217 -6.07 11.70 -5.19
CA LYS A 217 -7.37 12.15 -5.68
C LYS A 217 -8.23 12.56 -4.49
N MET A 218 -9.08 13.54 -4.70
CA MET A 218 -10.01 14.03 -3.70
C MET A 218 -11.42 14.10 -4.25
N LYS A 219 -12.38 13.93 -3.34
CA LYS A 219 -13.77 14.16 -3.69
C LYS A 219 -14.00 15.64 -3.99
N ARG A 220 -14.78 15.96 -5.02
CA ARG A 220 -15.10 17.34 -5.43
C ARG A 220 -15.66 18.19 -4.28
N SER A 221 -16.49 17.60 -3.41
CA SER A 221 -17.02 18.27 -2.20
C SER A 221 -15.90 18.70 -1.24
N ALA A 222 -14.88 17.85 -1.07
CA ALA A 222 -13.75 18.10 -0.19
C ALA A 222 -12.81 19.19 -0.70
N MET A 223 -12.79 19.40 -2.02
CA MET A 223 -12.00 20.46 -2.65
C MET A 223 -12.73 21.81 -2.67
N GLY A 224 -14.06 21.82 -2.73
CA GLY A 224 -14.86 23.05 -2.91
C GLY A 224 -14.76 24.07 -1.76
N LYS A 225 -14.21 23.68 -0.60
CA LYS A 225 -14.00 24.55 0.56
C LYS A 225 -12.60 25.17 0.62
N SER A 226 -11.70 24.76 -0.27
CA SER A 226 -10.31 25.23 -0.30
C SER A 226 -10.12 26.28 -1.40
N SER A 227 -9.64 27.46 -1.03
CA SER A 227 -9.24 28.51 -1.98
C SER A 227 -8.12 28.03 -2.91
N LEU A 228 -7.19 27.24 -2.38
CA LEU A 228 -6.06 26.69 -3.12
C LEU A 228 -6.51 25.67 -4.18
N LEU A 229 -7.57 24.91 -3.91
CA LEU A 229 -8.06 23.87 -4.82
C LEU A 229 -9.20 24.35 -5.73
N ALA A 230 -9.81 25.50 -5.46
CA ALA A 230 -10.90 26.05 -6.27
C ALA A 230 -10.58 26.14 -7.78
N PRO A 231 -9.38 26.58 -8.22
CA PRO A 231 -9.04 26.60 -9.65
C PRO A 231 -9.02 25.20 -10.28
N ILE A 232 -8.59 24.18 -9.53
CA ILE A 232 -8.55 22.79 -9.98
C ILE A 232 -9.98 22.27 -10.15
N VAL A 233 -10.88 22.57 -9.22
CA VAL A 233 -12.30 22.18 -9.29
C VAL A 233 -12.99 22.84 -10.49
N GLN A 234 -12.71 24.12 -10.75
CA GLN A 234 -13.25 24.86 -11.89
C GLN A 234 -12.71 24.35 -13.23
N ALA A 235 -11.43 23.96 -13.27
CA ALA A 235 -10.83 23.38 -14.46
C ALA A 235 -11.25 21.92 -14.70
N ALA A 236 -11.67 21.19 -13.67
CA ALA A 236 -12.10 19.80 -13.76
C ALA A 236 -13.47 19.67 -14.43
N SER A 237 -13.50 19.14 -15.65
CA SER A 237 -14.74 18.85 -16.39
C SER A 237 -15.71 18.00 -15.58
N ALA A 238 -17.01 18.18 -15.81
CA ALA A 238 -18.07 17.36 -15.18
C ALA A 238 -17.90 15.85 -15.46
N GLU A 239 -17.25 15.49 -16.56
CA GLU A 239 -16.96 14.10 -16.94
C GLU A 239 -15.89 13.41 -16.09
N GLN A 240 -15.08 14.15 -15.32
CA GLN A 240 -14.06 13.56 -14.44
C GLN A 240 -14.67 12.89 -13.19
N GLY A 241 -16.00 12.93 -13.04
CA GLY A 241 -16.73 12.35 -11.92
C GLY A 241 -16.50 13.10 -10.61
N ASP A 242 -16.82 12.42 -9.51
CA ASP A 242 -16.73 12.97 -8.16
C ASP A 242 -15.30 13.03 -7.61
N TRP A 243 -14.35 12.31 -8.21
CA TRP A 243 -12.97 12.20 -7.75
C TRP A 243 -12.01 12.93 -8.68
N ILE A 244 -11.42 14.02 -8.21
CA ILE A 244 -10.52 14.88 -8.99
C ILE A 244 -9.08 14.64 -8.52
N ARG A 245 -8.18 14.44 -9.48
CA ARG A 245 -6.74 14.26 -9.20
C ARG A 245 -6.11 15.59 -8.79
N ILE A 246 -5.36 15.57 -7.69
CA ILE A 246 -4.54 16.70 -7.27
C ILE A 246 -3.21 16.67 -8.06
N PRO A 247 -2.80 17.78 -8.68
CA PRO A 247 -1.49 17.89 -9.33
C PRO A 247 -0.31 17.83 -8.34
N GLY A 248 0.91 17.59 -8.81
CA GLY A 248 2.14 17.61 -7.99
C GLY A 248 2.43 16.38 -7.12
N GLY A 249 1.42 15.58 -6.73
CA GLY A 249 1.60 14.39 -5.88
C GLY A 249 2.23 14.70 -4.51
N ALA A 250 2.47 13.68 -3.70
CA ALA A 250 3.19 13.79 -2.43
C ALA A 250 4.30 12.76 -2.33
N LYS A 251 5.39 13.09 -1.65
CA LYS A 251 6.41 12.13 -1.22
C LYS A 251 6.12 11.74 0.22
N VAL A 252 6.16 10.44 0.50
CA VAL A 252 6.02 9.89 1.85
C VAL A 252 7.34 9.23 2.21
N THR A 253 8.01 9.79 3.20
CA THR A 253 9.33 9.36 3.69
C THR A 253 9.28 9.13 5.20
N GLY A 254 10.41 8.85 5.84
CA GLY A 254 10.48 8.57 7.28
C GLY A 254 10.32 7.08 7.57
N THR A 255 9.58 6.74 8.62
CA THR A 255 9.32 5.34 9.01
C THR A 255 7.82 5.05 9.08
N LEU A 256 7.42 3.78 9.10
CA LEU A 256 6.03 3.38 9.38
C LEU A 256 5.50 3.99 10.68
N ASP A 257 6.40 4.22 11.65
CA ASP A 257 6.04 4.78 12.94
C ASP A 257 5.98 6.31 12.99
N ALA A 258 6.65 6.99 12.08
CA ALA A 258 6.69 8.45 11.97
C ALA A 258 6.80 8.84 10.49
N PRO A 259 5.70 8.71 9.72
CA PRO A 259 5.70 9.05 8.31
C PRO A 259 5.76 10.58 8.15
N GLU A 260 6.58 11.04 7.21
CA GLU A 260 6.69 12.43 6.82
C GLU A 260 6.10 12.61 5.42
N ILE A 261 5.17 13.55 5.26
CA ILE A 261 4.52 13.83 3.98
C ILE A 261 4.96 15.19 3.46
N ALA A 262 5.61 15.20 2.30
CA ALA A 262 6.01 16.41 1.61
C ALA A 262 5.28 16.55 0.26
N VAL A 263 4.55 17.64 0.08
CA VAL A 263 3.96 18.01 -1.23
C VAL A 263 4.93 18.94 -1.94
N ASP A 264 5.29 18.62 -3.18
CA ASP A 264 6.12 19.49 -4.00
C ASP A 264 5.29 20.68 -4.48
N LYS A 265 5.30 21.76 -3.69
CA LYS A 265 4.56 23.00 -3.97
C LYS A 265 4.90 23.59 -5.34
N SER A 266 6.13 23.39 -5.82
CA SER A 266 6.57 23.92 -7.10
C SER A 266 5.97 23.13 -8.27
N LYS A 267 5.92 21.80 -8.17
CA LYS A 267 5.19 20.95 -9.13
C LYS A 267 3.69 21.18 -9.05
N PHE A 268 3.14 21.28 -7.84
CA PHE A 268 1.73 21.61 -7.64
C PHE A 268 1.34 22.92 -8.35
N ALA A 269 2.11 24.00 -8.15
CA ALA A 269 1.85 25.29 -8.79
C ALA A 269 2.01 25.22 -10.32
N ARG A 270 3.07 24.58 -10.81
CA ARG A 270 3.31 24.40 -12.26
C ARG A 270 2.20 23.59 -12.91
N ASP A 271 1.85 22.44 -12.36
CA ASP A 271 0.85 21.56 -12.94
C ASP A 271 -0.56 22.16 -12.84
N THR A 272 -0.86 22.93 -11.78
CA THR A 272 -2.11 23.67 -11.68
C THR A 272 -2.21 24.75 -12.76
N LEU A 273 -1.14 25.50 -13.01
CA LEU A 273 -1.06 26.48 -14.09
C LEU A 273 -1.18 25.84 -15.47
N ILE A 274 -0.51 24.70 -15.70
CA ILE A 274 -0.58 23.96 -16.96
C ILE A 274 -2.00 23.42 -17.18
N ASN A 275 -2.60 22.74 -16.21
CA ASN A 275 -3.94 22.17 -16.37
C ASN A 275 -5.01 23.26 -16.53
N THR A 276 -4.92 24.34 -15.75
CA THR A 276 -5.83 25.49 -15.90
C THR A 276 -5.64 26.18 -17.25
N GLY A 277 -4.38 26.40 -17.67
CA GLY A 277 -4.05 27.03 -18.95
C GLY A 277 -4.45 26.17 -20.16
N VAL A 278 -4.24 24.86 -20.11
CA VAL A 278 -4.67 23.91 -21.15
C VAL A 278 -6.18 23.83 -21.23
N ASN A 279 -6.89 23.81 -20.11
CA ASN A 279 -8.37 23.78 -20.11
C ASN A 279 -8.97 25.12 -20.57
N PHE A 280 -8.36 26.25 -20.22
CA PHE A 280 -8.72 27.56 -20.76
C PHE A 280 -8.47 27.65 -22.28
N LEU A 281 -7.33 27.14 -22.77
CA LEU A 281 -7.05 27.05 -24.20
C LEU A 281 -8.03 26.11 -24.91
N LYS A 282 -8.40 24.97 -24.32
CA LYS A 282 -9.44 24.08 -24.86
C LYS A 282 -10.81 24.76 -24.90
N GLN A 283 -11.19 25.52 -23.87
CA GLN A 283 -12.43 26.31 -23.89
C GLN A 283 -12.41 27.41 -24.95
N MET A 284 -11.27 28.07 -25.20
CA MET A 284 -11.14 29.06 -26.27
C MET A 284 -11.07 28.44 -27.68
N LEU A 285 -10.53 27.24 -27.81
CA LEU A 285 -10.50 26.48 -29.06
C LEU A 285 -11.83 25.78 -29.36
N GLN A 286 -12.65 25.51 -28.34
CA GLN A 286 -14.05 25.07 -28.46
C GLN A 286 -15.02 26.26 -28.61
N LYS A 287 -14.63 27.29 -29.38
CA LYS A 287 -15.57 28.34 -29.76
C LYS A 287 -16.73 27.70 -30.55
N PRO A 288 -18.01 28.01 -30.24
CA PRO A 288 -19.12 27.61 -31.09
C PRO A 288 -19.00 28.30 -32.45
N ASP A 289 -19.31 27.58 -33.53
CA ASP A 289 -19.41 28.14 -34.88
C ASP A 289 -20.31 29.39 -34.88
N PRO A 290 -19.84 30.55 -35.38
CA PRO A 290 -20.67 31.72 -35.53
C PRO A 290 -21.40 31.65 -36.88
N ALA A 291 -22.58 31.05 -36.89
CA ALA A 291 -23.51 31.20 -38.02
C ALA A 291 -24.95 31.28 -37.52
N ALA A 292 -25.40 32.50 -37.17
CA ALA A 292 -26.61 33.12 -37.74
C ALA A 292 -26.98 34.44 -37.03
N SER A 293 -27.12 35.48 -37.86
CA SER A 293 -27.94 36.70 -37.71
C SER A 293 -27.40 37.92 -36.95
N THR A 294 -26.62 38.71 -37.68
CA THR A 294 -26.84 40.15 -38.03
C THR A 294 -27.81 40.99 -37.18
N ASN A 295 -27.28 42.02 -36.51
CA ASN A 295 -27.46 43.44 -36.86
C ASN A 295 -26.59 44.34 -35.93
N ALA A 296 -25.95 45.38 -36.50
CA ALA A 296 -25.08 46.35 -35.83
C ALA A 296 -25.63 47.80 -36.04
N PRO A 297 -24.98 48.89 -35.54
CA PRO A 297 -24.79 49.43 -34.16
C PRO A 297 -25.28 50.93 -34.11
N PRO A 298 -24.80 51.93 -33.29
CA PRO A 298 -23.85 51.96 -32.15
C PRO A 298 -24.25 52.86 -30.93
N SER A 299 -23.55 52.73 -29.79
CA SER A 299 -22.92 53.87 -29.08
C SER A 299 -22.07 53.39 -27.90
N ALA A 300 -21.02 54.15 -27.62
CA ALA A 300 -19.78 53.75 -26.95
C ALA A 300 -19.83 53.81 -25.41
N ALA A 301 -19.13 52.87 -24.77
CA ALA A 301 -18.43 53.07 -23.51
C ALA A 301 -17.16 52.18 -23.51
N PRO A 302 -15.98 52.71 -23.13
CA PRO A 302 -14.76 51.91 -23.12
C PRO A 302 -14.84 50.86 -22.00
N PRO A 303 -14.43 49.59 -22.23
CA PRO A 303 -14.38 48.62 -21.16
C PRO A 303 -13.25 48.96 -20.19
N ALA A 304 -13.56 48.84 -18.90
CA ALA A 304 -12.62 48.89 -17.80
C ALA A 304 -11.47 47.89 -18.04
N ARG A 305 -10.27 48.25 -17.57
CA ARG A 305 -9.07 47.40 -17.59
C ARG A 305 -9.42 45.97 -17.16
N GLN A 306 -9.31 45.02 -18.09
CA GLN A 306 -9.27 43.60 -17.79
C GLN A 306 -7.99 43.33 -16.98
N GLU A 307 -8.13 43.22 -15.67
CA GLU A 307 -7.07 42.71 -14.81
C GLU A 307 -6.79 41.26 -15.19
N ASN A 308 -5.55 41.00 -15.59
CA ASN A 308 -5.10 39.69 -16.00
C ASN A 308 -5.05 38.78 -14.76
N PRO A 309 -5.89 37.73 -14.66
CA PRO A 309 -5.96 36.86 -13.47
C PRO A 309 -4.63 36.12 -13.21
N VAL A 310 -3.77 36.00 -14.23
CA VAL A 310 -2.42 35.43 -14.12
C VAL A 310 -1.49 36.34 -13.31
N GLN A 311 -1.65 37.66 -13.39
CA GLN A 311 -0.84 38.61 -12.63
C GLN A 311 -1.22 38.64 -11.14
N ASN A 312 -2.51 38.56 -10.82
CA ASN A 312 -2.97 38.48 -9.43
C ASN A 312 -2.51 37.20 -8.72
N LEU A 313 -2.41 36.07 -9.43
CA LEU A 313 -1.84 34.83 -8.88
C LEU A 313 -0.34 34.94 -8.65
N LEU A 314 0.41 35.54 -9.58
CA LEU A 314 1.85 35.74 -9.44
C LEU A 314 2.21 36.70 -8.29
N ASP A 315 1.40 37.71 -8.04
CA ASP A 315 1.62 38.65 -6.93
C ASP A 315 1.24 38.07 -5.56
N LEU A 316 0.30 37.11 -5.52
CA LEU A 316 -0.03 36.33 -4.31
C LEU A 316 1.14 35.43 -3.85
N PHE A 317 1.96 34.92 -4.78
CA PHE A 317 3.12 34.09 -4.47
C PHE A 317 4.42 34.87 -4.25
N LYS A 318 4.46 36.18 -4.56
CA LYS A 318 5.61 37.06 -4.26
C LYS A 318 5.54 37.68 -2.86
N LYS A 319 4.37 37.65 -2.22
CA LYS A 319 4.18 38.05 -0.82
C LYS A 319 4.15 36.82 0.09
N LYS A 320 5.31 36.18 0.29
CA LYS A 320 5.72 35.48 1.53
C LYS A 320 7.07 34.79 1.34
#